data_AF-A0A956U1S1-F1
#
_entry.id   AF-A0A956U1S1-F1
#
_cell.length_a   1.000
_cell.length_b   1.000
_cell.length_c   1.000
_cell.angle_alpha   90.00
_cell.angle_beta   90.00
_cell.angle_gamma   90.00
#
_symmetry.space_group_name_H-M   'P 1'
#
loop_
_entity.id
_entity.type
_entity.pdbx_description
1 polymer ?
#
loop_
_entity_poly.entity_id
_entity_poly.type
_entity_poly.pdbx_seq_one_letter_code
_entity_poly.pdbx_strand_id
1 'polypeptide(L)'
;TERLAPVLEERDTPTLTAPNRVSTTVPGFSPFAGTSAAAPHAAGVAALVLEALGGPGAPPEQVREILISTTDGTGFNYETGYGAINAFTAVEEAVGETPSPSPTPVPTSTPTPEPTNPPSNGGGGGGGGCSIPGASAANLAGNAVNMLIMFAPAALFGLGMLRRKRSR
;
A
#
# COMPACT_ATOMS: atom_id res chain seq x y z
N THR A 1 0.24 -48.05 -6.55
CA THR A 1 0.39 -46.63 -6.13
C THR A 1 -0.32 -45.76 -7.15
N GLU A 2 -1.64 -45.64 -7.03
CA GLU A 2 -2.40 -44.73 -7.88
C GLU A 2 -2.10 -43.31 -7.45
N ARG A 3 -1.41 -42.57 -8.32
CA ARG A 3 -1.22 -41.14 -8.16
C ARG A 3 -2.54 -40.51 -8.54
N LEU A 4 -3.40 -40.26 -7.54
CA LEU A 4 -4.63 -39.47 -7.67
C LEU A 4 -4.33 -38.25 -8.55
N ALA A 5 -5.03 -38.15 -9.68
CA ALA A 5 -4.94 -36.97 -10.54
C ALA A 5 -5.40 -35.74 -9.73
N PRO A 6 -4.80 -34.55 -9.96
CA PRO A 6 -5.27 -33.33 -9.32
C PRO A 6 -6.74 -33.10 -9.70
N VAL A 7 -7.60 -32.95 -8.69
CA VAL A 7 -8.98 -32.50 -8.91
C VAL A 7 -8.89 -31.09 -9.48
N LEU A 8 -9.56 -30.85 -10.61
CA LEU A 8 -9.69 -29.51 -11.16
C LEU A 8 -10.58 -28.71 -10.20
N GLU A 9 -9.98 -27.76 -9.48
CA GLU A 9 -10.69 -26.78 -8.67
C GLU A 9 -10.95 -25.54 -9.54
N GLU A 10 -12.22 -25.29 -9.86
CA GLU A 10 -12.62 -24.04 -10.50
C GLU A 10 -12.71 -22.94 -9.43
N ARG A 11 -12.01 -21.83 -9.65
CA ARG A 11 -11.94 -20.69 -8.73
C ARG A 11 -12.09 -19.39 -9.49
N ASP A 12 -12.84 -18.47 -8.89
CA ASP A 12 -13.03 -17.11 -9.38
C ASP A 12 -11.72 -16.31 -9.25
N THR A 13 -10.91 -16.38 -10.31
CA THR A 13 -9.63 -15.68 -10.44
C THR A 13 -9.49 -15.06 -11.84
N PRO A 14 -8.89 -13.86 -11.98
CA PRO A 14 -8.43 -12.97 -10.91
C PRO A 14 -9.60 -12.36 -10.10
N THR A 15 -9.36 -11.87 -8.88
CA THR A 15 -10.43 -11.22 -8.09
C THR A 15 -10.82 -9.85 -8.66
N LEU A 16 -9.84 -9.02 -9.02
CA LEU A 16 -10.05 -7.70 -9.63
C LEU A 16 -8.84 -7.32 -10.48
N THR A 17 -8.98 -6.28 -11.30
CA THR A 17 -7.89 -5.73 -12.12
C THR A 17 -7.50 -4.33 -11.67
N ALA A 18 -6.21 -4.01 -11.80
CA ALA A 18 -5.66 -2.71 -11.45
C ALA A 18 -4.74 -2.17 -12.56
N PRO A 19 -4.45 -0.85 -12.56
CA PRO A 19 -3.57 -0.24 -13.55
C PRO A 19 -2.19 -0.89 -13.60
N ASN A 20 -1.72 -1.18 -14.81
CA ASN A 20 -0.55 -2.04 -14.99
C ASN A 20 0.47 -1.54 -16.02
N ARG A 21 0.40 -0.28 -16.48
CA ARG A 21 1.35 0.35 -17.42
C ARG A 21 1.77 1.71 -16.89
N VAL A 22 2.39 1.71 -15.72
CA VAL A 22 2.70 2.94 -14.97
C VAL A 22 4.13 3.41 -15.19
N SER A 23 4.39 4.69 -14.90
CA SER A 23 5.76 5.18 -14.81
C SER A 23 6.34 4.85 -13.43
N THR A 24 7.62 4.50 -13.38
CA THR A 24 8.33 4.21 -12.14
C THR A 24 9.66 4.97 -12.11
N THR A 25 10.22 5.12 -10.91
CA THR A 25 11.53 5.77 -10.71
C THR A 25 12.71 4.87 -11.11
N VAL A 26 12.45 3.61 -11.50
CA VAL A 26 13.49 2.66 -11.88
C VAL A 26 13.85 2.84 -13.37
N PRO A 27 15.11 3.15 -13.70
CA PRO A 27 15.54 3.24 -15.10
C PRO A 27 15.26 1.95 -15.87
N GLY A 28 14.72 2.09 -17.08
CA GLY A 28 14.35 0.94 -17.94
C GLY A 28 12.97 0.34 -17.67
N PHE A 29 12.23 0.82 -16.65
CA PHE A 29 10.86 0.37 -16.32
C PHE A 29 9.83 1.51 -16.49
N SER A 30 9.85 2.15 -17.65
CA SER A 30 8.87 3.19 -18.03
C SER A 30 8.39 2.98 -19.48
N PRO A 31 7.20 2.38 -19.70
CA PRO A 31 6.24 1.95 -18.66
C PRO A 31 6.63 0.62 -18.01
N PHE A 32 6.35 0.48 -16.72
CA PHE A 32 6.32 -0.81 -16.02
C PHE A 32 5.00 -1.52 -16.33
N ALA A 33 5.10 -2.64 -17.05
CA ALA A 33 3.97 -3.38 -17.59
C ALA A 33 3.73 -4.73 -16.88
N GLY A 34 2.47 -5.10 -16.65
CA GLY A 34 2.07 -6.47 -16.27
C GLY A 34 1.44 -6.60 -14.88
N THR A 35 1.07 -7.83 -14.49
CA THR A 35 0.42 -8.08 -13.18
C THR A 35 1.30 -7.69 -12.00
N SER A 36 2.62 -7.69 -12.16
CA SER A 36 3.58 -7.15 -11.19
C SER A 36 3.42 -5.64 -10.95
N ALA A 37 2.90 -4.90 -11.93
CA ALA A 37 2.54 -3.48 -11.78
C ALA A 37 1.12 -3.32 -11.23
N ALA A 38 0.19 -4.21 -11.58
CA ALA A 38 -1.19 -4.20 -11.08
C ALA A 38 -1.27 -4.52 -9.58
N ALA A 39 -0.53 -5.53 -9.12
CA ALA A 39 -0.55 -5.99 -7.73
C ALA A 39 -0.23 -4.89 -6.69
N PRO A 40 0.86 -4.09 -6.84
CA PRO A 40 1.13 -2.99 -5.90
C PRO A 40 0.12 -1.86 -5.98
N HIS A 41 -0.55 -1.65 -7.12
CA HIS A 41 -1.67 -0.68 -7.19
C HIS A 41 -2.86 -1.14 -6.37
N ALA A 42 -3.28 -2.40 -6.55
CA ALA A 42 -4.36 -2.98 -5.75
C ALA A 42 -4.02 -2.98 -4.26
N ALA A 43 -2.77 -3.30 -3.90
CA ALA A 43 -2.30 -3.26 -2.52
C ALA A 43 -2.32 -1.83 -1.91
N GLY A 44 -1.97 -0.81 -2.70
CA GLY A 44 -2.04 0.58 -2.26
C GLY A 44 -3.45 1.03 -1.94
N VAL A 45 -4.42 0.70 -2.80
CA VAL A 45 -5.85 1.00 -2.54
C VAL A 45 -6.37 0.21 -1.34
N ALA A 46 -6.02 -1.07 -1.23
CA ALA A 46 -6.39 -1.89 -0.08
C ALA A 46 -5.85 -1.31 1.25
N ALA A 47 -4.65 -0.74 1.24
CA ALA A 47 -4.07 -0.07 2.41
C ALA A 47 -4.86 1.19 2.81
N LEU A 48 -5.32 2.00 1.84
CA LEU A 48 -6.15 3.17 2.12
C LEU A 48 -7.52 2.78 2.70
N VAL A 49 -8.14 1.74 2.15
CA VAL A 49 -9.39 1.18 2.71
C VAL A 49 -9.15 0.65 4.11
N LEU A 50 -8.07 -0.09 4.34
CA LEU A 50 -7.70 -0.60 5.67
C LEU A 50 -7.50 0.53 6.68
N GLU A 51 -6.83 1.61 6.27
CA GLU A 51 -6.64 2.80 7.11
C GLU A 51 -7.98 3.48 7.44
N ALA A 52 -8.86 3.64 6.45
CA ALA A 52 -10.20 4.19 6.66
C ALA A 52 -11.05 3.35 7.64
N LEU A 53 -10.87 2.02 7.66
CA LEU A 53 -11.53 1.11 8.60
C LEU A 53 -10.92 1.08 10.00
N GLY A 54 -9.90 1.89 10.29
CA GLY A 54 -9.24 1.95 11.61
C GLY A 54 -7.93 1.17 11.73
N GLY A 55 -7.35 0.73 10.61
CA GLY A 55 -6.00 0.17 10.54
C GLY A 55 -5.92 -1.35 10.69
N PRO A 56 -4.75 -1.91 11.13
CA PRO A 56 -4.47 -3.35 11.08
C PRO A 56 -5.41 -4.28 11.88
N GLY A 57 -6.28 -3.71 12.71
CA GLY A 57 -7.29 -4.46 13.46
C GLY A 57 -8.59 -4.72 12.67
N ALA A 58 -8.78 -4.07 11.52
CA ALA A 58 -9.95 -4.28 10.69
C ALA A 58 -9.90 -5.67 10.00
N PRO A 59 -11.06 -6.34 9.84
CA PRO A 59 -11.12 -7.66 9.24
C PRO A 59 -10.74 -7.59 7.75
N PRO A 60 -9.80 -8.44 7.28
CA PRO A 60 -9.35 -8.43 5.88
C PRO A 60 -10.47 -8.79 4.90
N GLU A 61 -11.48 -9.53 5.34
CA GLU A 61 -12.68 -9.84 4.56
C GLU A 61 -13.47 -8.58 4.21
N GLN A 62 -13.62 -7.64 5.16
CA GLN A 62 -14.32 -6.38 4.93
C GLN A 62 -13.58 -5.50 3.92
N VAL A 63 -12.24 -5.45 4.00
CA VAL A 63 -11.42 -4.76 2.98
C VAL A 63 -11.65 -5.39 1.61
N ARG A 64 -11.65 -6.73 1.52
CA ARG A 64 -11.88 -7.45 0.26
C ARG A 64 -13.28 -7.18 -0.29
N GLU A 65 -14.30 -7.17 0.54
CA GLU A 65 -15.69 -6.91 0.15
C GLU A 65 -15.86 -5.50 -0.43
N ILE A 66 -15.35 -4.49 0.27
CA ILE A 66 -15.37 -3.09 -0.20
C ILE A 66 -14.65 -2.98 -1.55
N LEU A 67 -13.47 -3.59 -1.71
CA LEU A 67 -12.74 -3.54 -2.97
C LEU A 67 -13.49 -4.22 -4.13
N ILE A 68 -14.27 -5.27 -3.87
CA ILE A 68 -15.04 -5.98 -4.87
C ILE A 68 -16.32 -5.23 -5.23
N SER A 69 -17.07 -4.77 -4.23
CA SER A 69 -18.37 -4.10 -4.42
C SER A 69 -18.26 -2.75 -5.12
N THR A 70 -17.09 -2.10 -5.01
CA THR A 70 -16.83 -0.77 -5.58
C THR A 70 -16.08 -0.81 -6.91
N THR A 71 -15.81 -2.00 -7.48
CA THR A 71 -15.17 -2.09 -8.81
C THR A 71 -16.04 -1.51 -9.92
N ASP A 72 -15.40 -0.99 -10.97
CA ASP A 72 -16.05 -0.57 -12.20
C ASP A 72 -16.33 -1.80 -13.10
N GLY A 73 -17.19 -2.70 -12.64
CA GLY A 73 -17.58 -3.91 -13.36
C GLY A 73 -19.05 -4.30 -13.12
N THR A 74 -19.58 -5.17 -13.97
CA THR A 74 -20.98 -5.61 -13.91
C THR A 74 -21.15 -7.02 -13.34
N GLY A 75 -20.08 -7.62 -12.84
CA GLY A 75 -20.04 -8.98 -12.33
C GLY A 75 -18.71 -9.67 -12.60
N PHE A 76 -18.55 -10.88 -12.07
CA PHE A 76 -17.34 -11.66 -12.26
C PHE A 76 -17.16 -12.10 -13.72
N ASN A 77 -15.94 -11.94 -14.24
CA ASN A 77 -15.49 -12.59 -15.47
C ASN A 77 -14.02 -13.03 -15.34
N TYR A 78 -13.61 -14.00 -16.14
CA TYR A 78 -12.28 -14.61 -16.06
C TYR A 78 -11.13 -13.73 -16.58
N GLU A 79 -11.42 -12.56 -17.16
CA GLU A 79 -10.38 -11.64 -17.68
C GLU A 79 -10.07 -10.51 -16.70
N THR A 80 -11.08 -9.93 -16.06
CA THR A 80 -10.97 -8.76 -15.17
C THR A 80 -11.40 -9.02 -13.73
N GLY A 81 -11.88 -10.22 -13.42
CA GLY A 81 -12.47 -10.53 -12.12
C GLY A 81 -13.80 -9.79 -11.96
N TYR A 82 -14.02 -9.16 -10.81
CA TYR A 82 -15.20 -8.34 -10.56
C TYR A 82 -15.19 -7.00 -11.31
N GLY A 83 -14.03 -6.52 -11.75
CA GLY A 83 -13.90 -5.27 -12.48
C GLY A 83 -12.57 -4.55 -12.24
N ALA A 84 -12.46 -3.35 -12.82
CA ALA A 84 -11.34 -2.46 -12.53
C ALA A 84 -11.50 -1.84 -11.13
N ILE A 85 -10.40 -1.77 -10.37
CA ILE A 85 -10.40 -1.17 -9.04
C ILE A 85 -10.73 0.33 -9.10
N ASN A 86 -11.69 0.78 -8.29
CA ASN A 86 -12.04 2.20 -8.14
C ASN A 86 -11.63 2.68 -6.74
N ALA A 87 -10.50 3.36 -6.66
CA ALA A 87 -9.95 3.79 -5.38
C ALA A 87 -10.82 4.84 -4.66
N PHE A 88 -11.47 5.72 -5.41
CA PHE A 88 -12.29 6.78 -4.84
C PHE A 88 -13.52 6.20 -4.15
N THR A 89 -14.30 5.40 -4.89
CA THR A 89 -15.51 4.76 -4.36
C THR A 89 -15.20 3.78 -3.24
N ALA A 90 -14.09 3.03 -3.33
CA ALA A 90 -13.66 2.11 -2.27
C ALA A 90 -13.38 2.83 -0.93
N VAL A 91 -12.66 3.96 -0.98
CA VAL A 91 -12.35 4.72 0.23
C VAL A 91 -13.59 5.46 0.76
N GLU A 92 -14.43 5.99 -0.13
CA GLU A 92 -15.70 6.61 0.25
C GLU A 92 -16.61 5.63 1.01
N GLU A 93 -16.76 4.41 0.50
CA GLU A 93 -17.51 3.33 1.15
C GLU A 93 -16.90 2.96 2.51
N ALA A 94 -15.57 2.88 2.60
CA ALA A 94 -14.88 2.56 3.85
C ALA A 94 -15.06 3.62 4.95
N VAL A 95 -15.29 4.87 4.56
CA VAL A 95 -15.54 5.98 5.49
C VAL A 95 -17.03 6.02 5.93
N GLY A 96 -17.94 5.36 5.21
CA GLY A 96 -19.39 5.43 5.38
C GLY A 96 -20.02 4.37 6.31
N GLU A 97 -20.03 4.68 7.62
CA GLU A 97 -20.96 4.30 8.73
C GLU A 97 -20.19 4.48 10.07
N THR A 98 -19.46 5.58 10.22
CA THR A 98 -19.05 6.06 11.55
C THR A 98 -20.09 7.06 12.04
N PRO A 99 -20.66 6.93 13.26
CA PRO A 99 -21.50 7.98 13.81
C PRO A 99 -20.70 9.28 13.79
N SER A 100 -21.28 10.30 13.15
CA SER A 100 -20.79 11.68 13.15
C SER A 100 -20.18 12.01 14.51
N PRO A 101 -18.89 12.42 14.59
CA PRO A 101 -18.36 12.91 15.85
C PRO A 101 -19.25 14.08 16.29
N SER A 102 -19.91 13.91 17.43
CA SER A 102 -20.58 15.00 18.14
C SER A 102 -19.64 16.21 18.14
N PRO A 103 -20.09 17.43 17.77
CA PRO A 103 -19.21 18.56 17.64
C PRO A 103 -18.49 18.81 18.97
N THR A 104 -17.19 18.52 18.99
CA THR A 104 -16.30 18.95 20.06
C THR A 104 -16.44 20.47 20.17
N PRO A 105 -16.76 21.05 21.35
CA PRO A 105 -16.86 22.49 21.49
C PRO A 105 -15.56 23.14 21.00
N VAL A 106 -15.70 24.04 20.04
CA VAL A 106 -14.60 24.78 19.42
C VAL A 106 -13.84 25.55 20.52
N PRO A 107 -12.52 25.33 20.72
CA PRO A 107 -11.74 26.20 21.59
C PRO A 107 -11.69 27.60 20.96
N THR A 108 -12.08 28.61 21.74
CA THR A 108 -11.97 30.03 21.39
C THR A 108 -10.52 30.39 21.08
N SER A 109 -10.24 30.82 19.85
CA SER A 109 -8.91 31.28 19.45
C SER A 109 -8.55 32.59 20.17
N THR A 110 -7.45 32.55 20.92
CA THR A 110 -6.78 33.76 21.45
C THR A 110 -5.87 34.32 20.34
N PRO A 111 -5.95 35.63 19.98
CA PRO A 111 -5.13 36.17 18.89
C PRO A 111 -3.65 36.24 19.31
N THR A 112 -2.74 35.78 18.46
CA THR A 112 -1.27 35.81 18.68
C THR A 112 -0.55 36.55 17.53
N PRO A 113 0.47 37.38 17.84
CA PRO A 113 1.47 38.04 16.99
C PRO A 113 1.58 37.79 15.47
N GLU A 114 1.54 38.85 14.64
CA GLU A 114 1.92 38.83 13.21
C GLU A 114 3.43 38.50 12.97
N PRO A 115 3.79 37.62 12.01
CA PRO A 115 5.19 37.30 11.72
C PRO A 115 5.83 38.24 10.67
N THR A 116 7.05 38.71 10.95
CA THR A 116 7.91 39.45 10.01
C THR A 116 8.81 38.49 9.22
N ASN A 117 8.82 38.58 7.88
CA ASN A 117 9.65 37.73 6.98
C ASN A 117 10.98 38.40 6.57
N PRO A 118 12.10 37.64 6.51
CA PRO A 118 13.24 37.91 5.62
C PRO A 118 13.52 36.72 4.64
N PRO A 119 14.41 36.87 3.63
CA PRO A 119 14.09 36.55 2.24
C PRO A 119 14.42 35.14 1.72
N SER A 120 13.75 34.85 0.60
CA SER A 120 13.85 33.73 -0.33
C SER A 120 15.24 33.51 -0.93
N ASN A 121 15.68 32.25 -1.00
CA ASN A 121 16.57 31.77 -2.07
C ASN A 121 16.32 30.26 -2.33
N GLY A 122 16.17 29.92 -3.62
CA GLY A 122 15.74 28.62 -4.10
C GLY A 122 16.83 27.55 -4.22
N GLY A 123 16.38 26.32 -4.52
CA GLY A 123 17.22 25.19 -4.87
C GLY A 123 16.45 23.88 -4.75
N GLY A 124 15.91 23.39 -5.87
CA GLY A 124 15.08 22.19 -5.93
C GLY A 124 15.84 20.86 -5.90
N GLY A 125 15.07 19.78 -5.74
CA GLY A 125 15.47 18.43 -6.18
C GLY A 125 15.25 17.33 -5.14
N GLY A 126 14.29 16.43 -5.42
CA GLY A 126 14.40 15.02 -5.02
C GLY A 126 13.46 14.53 -3.92
N GLY A 127 12.17 14.40 -4.23
CA GLY A 127 11.22 13.61 -3.43
C GLY A 127 10.08 13.15 -4.31
N GLY A 128 10.05 11.87 -4.67
CA GLY A 128 8.86 11.23 -5.25
C GLY A 128 7.81 11.05 -4.16
N GLY A 129 7.18 12.15 -3.75
CA GLY A 129 6.04 12.19 -2.85
C GLY A 129 5.01 13.13 -3.45
N CYS A 130 3.75 12.70 -3.49
CA CYS A 130 2.64 13.58 -3.83
C CYS A 130 2.54 14.63 -2.71
N SER A 131 2.95 15.86 -2.99
CA SER A 131 2.91 16.97 -2.04
C SER A 131 1.48 17.48 -1.85
N ILE A 132 0.94 17.31 -0.65
CA ILE A 132 -0.18 18.07 -0.08
C ILE A 132 0.44 19.23 0.72
N PRO A 133 0.06 20.50 0.50
CA PRO A 133 0.65 21.59 1.27
C PRO A 133 0.00 21.72 2.65
N GLY A 134 0.77 21.42 3.72
CA GLY A 134 0.44 21.86 5.09
C GLY A 134 0.89 20.94 6.23
N ALA A 135 2.05 21.25 6.83
CA ALA A 135 2.56 20.91 8.18
C ALA A 135 2.77 19.41 8.57
N SER A 136 3.78 18.99 9.32
CA SER A 136 5.19 19.36 9.52
C SER A 136 5.78 18.29 10.46
N ALA A 137 6.95 17.75 10.09
CA ALA A 137 7.99 17.12 10.92
C ALA A 137 7.59 16.42 12.25
N ALA A 138 7.53 15.08 12.23
CA ALA A 138 7.97 14.28 13.37
C ALA A 138 8.55 12.93 12.89
N ASN A 139 9.78 12.66 13.35
CA ASN A 139 10.48 11.36 13.36
C ASN A 139 11.37 11.01 12.15
N LEU A 140 12.47 11.76 12.04
CA LEU A 140 13.74 11.42 11.40
C LEU A 140 14.50 10.24 12.09
N ALA A 141 13.83 9.25 12.66
CA ALA A 141 14.53 8.14 13.34
C ALA A 141 13.82 6.80 13.10
N GLY A 142 14.29 6.04 12.11
CA GLY A 142 13.80 4.67 11.88
C GLY A 142 14.38 3.94 10.67
N ASN A 143 14.96 4.67 9.70
CA ASN A 143 15.46 4.10 8.44
C ASN A 143 16.84 3.42 8.54
N ALA A 144 16.97 2.44 9.43
CA ALA A 144 18.09 1.48 9.40
C ALA A 144 17.67 0.03 9.71
N VAL A 145 16.44 -0.24 10.15
CA VAL A 145 16.05 -1.60 10.60
C VAL A 145 15.45 -2.44 9.46
N ASN A 146 14.91 -1.81 8.41
CA ASN A 146 14.12 -2.53 7.41
C ASN A 146 14.93 -3.17 6.25
N MET A 147 16.25 -2.95 6.19
CA MET A 147 17.14 -3.64 5.24
C MET A 147 17.65 -4.99 5.76
N LEU A 148 17.50 -5.29 7.05
CA LEU A 148 18.01 -6.53 7.65
C LEU A 148 17.07 -7.73 7.42
N ILE A 149 15.77 -7.48 7.21
CA ILE A 149 14.75 -8.53 7.05
C ILE A 149 14.91 -9.29 5.74
N MET A 150 15.40 -8.64 4.67
CA MET A 150 15.51 -9.28 3.36
C MET A 150 16.80 -10.10 3.15
N PHE A 151 17.82 -9.96 4.01
CA PHE A 151 19.11 -10.66 3.89
C PHE A 151 19.39 -11.67 5.01
N ALA A 152 18.53 -11.76 6.04
CA ALA A 152 18.69 -12.71 7.13
C ALA A 152 18.75 -14.20 6.73
N PRO A 153 18.05 -14.71 5.69
CA PRO A 153 18.13 -16.14 5.37
C PRO A 153 19.47 -16.54 4.74
N ALA A 154 20.16 -15.63 4.04
CA ALA A 154 21.37 -15.94 3.29
C ALA A 154 22.64 -15.97 4.18
N ALA A 155 22.70 -15.17 5.25
CA ALA A 155 23.87 -15.10 6.12
C ALA A 155 23.99 -16.28 7.10
N LEU A 156 22.86 -16.89 7.51
CA LEU A 156 22.85 -18.03 8.44
C LEU A 156 23.26 -19.36 7.78
N PHE A 157 23.10 -19.52 6.47
CA PHE A 157 23.52 -20.74 5.76
C PHE A 157 25.00 -20.71 5.33
N GLY A 158 25.57 -19.54 5.03
CA GLY A 158 26.97 -19.41 4.59
C GLY A 158 28.01 -19.60 5.70
N LEU A 159 27.72 -19.20 6.93
CA LEU A 159 28.68 -19.28 8.04
C LEU A 159 28.75 -20.67 8.70
N GLY A 160 27.77 -21.54 8.47
CA GLY A 160 27.75 -22.91 8.98
C GLY A 160 28.70 -23.87 8.25
N MET A 161 29.01 -23.61 6.97
CA MET A 161 29.83 -24.53 6.16
C MET A 161 31.35 -24.28 6.32
N LEU A 162 31.76 -23.11 6.81
CA LEU A 162 33.18 -22.80 7.04
C LEU A 162 33.73 -23.23 8.40
N ARG A 163 32.88 -23.59 9.38
CA ARG A 163 33.35 -24.08 10.70
C ARG A 163 33.63 -25.58 10.75
N ARG A 164 33.27 -26.36 9.73
CA ARG A 164 33.47 -27.84 9.73
C ARG A 164 34.75 -28.32 9.04
N LYS A 165 35.56 -27.42 8.46
CA LYS A 165 36.78 -27.80 7.71
C LYS A 165 38.11 -27.52 8.43
N ARG A 166 38.10 -27.51 9.77
CA ARG A 166 39.34 -27.40 10.58
C ARG A 166 39.35 -28.29 11.83
N SER A 167 38.70 -29.45 11.77
CA SER A 167 38.90 -30.55 12.72
C SER A 167 38.93 -31.88 11.99
N ARG A 168 40.12 -32.18 11.46
CA ARG A 168 40.83 -33.46 11.48
C ARG A 168 42.17 -33.27 10.78
#